data_AF-A0A940A2F4-F1
#
_entry.id   AF-A0A940A2F4-F1
#
_cell.length_a   1.000
_cell.length_b   1.000
_cell.length_c   1.000
_cell.angle_alpha   90.00
_cell.angle_beta   90.00
_cell.angle_gamma   90.00
#
_symmetry.space_group_name_H-M   'P 1'
#
loop_
_entity.id
_entity.type
_entity.pdbx_description
1 polymer ?
#
loop_
_entity_poly.entity_id
_entity_poly.type
_entity_poly.pdbx_seq_one_letter_code
_entity_poly.pdbx_strand_id
1 'polypeptide(L)'
;MIRKKITLRIVAALMILTVAMSACACNSKKPKQTTATSTSAESEITTTTTTTEATTVLTVYSGPLPDNDVNKTWDESNLDAEAVMYCTVSAGEFLNVRKGPASEQPRVGRLSRGQAVKVVAKTSNGWYKTFDGFYVSGEYLSTNSPT
;
A
#
# COMPACT_ATOMS: atom_id res chain seq x y z
N MET A 1 -34.26 -33.04 18.48
CA MET A 1 -33.15 -32.76 17.53
C MET A 1 -31.84 -32.68 18.31
N ILE A 2 -30.76 -33.30 17.84
CA ILE A 2 -29.49 -33.41 18.59
C ILE A 2 -28.43 -32.50 17.97
N ARG A 3 -27.91 -31.53 18.74
CA ARG A 3 -26.67 -30.81 18.39
C ARG A 3 -25.48 -31.62 18.89
N LYS A 4 -24.73 -32.24 17.96
CA LYS A 4 -23.60 -33.14 18.27
C LYS A 4 -22.41 -32.34 18.81
N LYS A 5 -21.75 -32.85 19.86
CA LYS A 5 -20.50 -32.28 20.38
C LYS A 5 -19.35 -32.59 19.42
N ILE A 6 -18.60 -31.58 18.98
CA ILE A 6 -17.43 -31.75 18.10
C ILE A 6 -16.17 -31.78 18.96
N THR A 7 -15.60 -32.96 19.15
CA THR A 7 -14.33 -33.16 19.87
C THR A 7 -13.13 -32.87 18.97
N LEU A 8 -12.63 -31.63 19.02
CA LEU A 8 -11.46 -31.20 18.28
C LEU A 8 -10.16 -31.74 18.93
N ARG A 9 -9.64 -32.85 18.39
CA ARG A 9 -8.30 -33.38 18.72
C ARG A 9 -7.27 -32.80 17.76
N ILE A 10 -6.64 -31.69 18.12
CA ILE A 10 -5.43 -31.21 17.44
C ILE A 10 -4.22 -31.97 18.01
N VAL A 11 -3.65 -32.87 17.22
CA VAL A 11 -2.38 -33.54 17.49
C VAL A 11 -1.36 -33.02 16.48
N ALA A 12 -0.57 -32.04 16.90
CA ALA A 12 0.60 -31.53 16.17
C ALA A 12 1.52 -30.81 17.16
N ALA A 13 2.49 -31.54 17.73
CA ALA A 13 3.45 -31.01 18.71
C ALA A 13 4.87 -31.49 18.37
N LEU A 14 5.86 -30.66 18.73
CA LEU A 14 7.31 -30.82 18.50
C LEU A 14 7.78 -30.87 17.03
N MET A 15 8.16 -29.71 16.52
CA MET A 15 9.43 -29.34 15.85
C MET A 15 9.31 -27.81 15.65
N ILE A 16 10.27 -26.94 15.96
CA ILE A 16 11.71 -26.95 15.65
C ILE A 16 12.56 -26.53 16.89
N LEU A 17 13.84 -26.85 16.84
CA LEU A 17 14.85 -26.67 17.90
C LEU A 17 15.47 -25.25 17.93
N THR A 18 16.28 -24.99 18.98
CA THR A 18 17.22 -23.86 19.17
C THR A 18 16.62 -22.49 19.52
N VAL A 19 16.72 -22.14 20.80
CA VAL A 19 16.64 -20.76 21.30
C VAL A 19 18.07 -20.23 21.51
N ALA A 20 18.23 -18.94 21.23
CA ALA A 20 19.44 -18.13 21.22
C ALA A 20 20.58 -18.47 22.21
N MET A 21 21.82 -18.25 21.74
CA MET A 21 22.87 -17.64 22.54
C MET A 21 23.32 -16.34 21.88
N SER A 22 22.84 -15.22 22.41
CA SER A 22 23.26 -13.87 22.02
C SER A 22 24.49 -13.48 22.83
N ALA A 23 25.61 -13.20 22.15
CA ALA A 23 26.82 -12.64 22.77
C ALA A 23 26.92 -11.14 22.46
N CYS A 24 27.32 -10.35 23.45
CA CYS A 24 27.27 -8.88 23.40
C CYS A 24 28.46 -8.25 22.65
N ALA A 25 28.26 -7.09 22.00
CA ALA A 25 28.86 -5.81 22.42
C ALA A 25 28.81 -4.67 21.34
N CYS A 26 28.59 -3.44 21.83
CA CYS A 26 29.17 -2.18 21.34
C CYS A 26 29.05 -1.73 19.85
N ASN A 27 27.93 -1.05 19.57
CA ASN A 27 27.89 0.35 19.11
C ASN A 27 28.46 0.80 17.73
N SER A 28 27.61 1.50 16.95
CA SER A 28 27.91 2.52 15.91
C SER A 28 28.50 2.14 14.53
N LYS A 29 27.74 2.54 13.49
CA LYS A 29 28.14 2.93 12.11
C LYS A 29 28.73 1.88 11.14
N LYS A 30 28.03 1.72 10.00
CA LYS A 30 28.48 1.48 8.59
C LYS A 30 29.77 0.70 8.28
N PRO A 31 29.69 -0.35 7.42
CA PRO A 31 30.80 -0.82 6.58
C PRO A 31 30.64 -0.47 5.07
N LYS A 32 31.70 -0.66 4.27
CA LYS A 32 31.78 -0.33 2.82
C LYS A 32 32.85 -1.22 2.13
N GLN A 33 32.56 -1.83 0.96
CA GLN A 33 33.55 -2.43 0.01
C GLN A 33 34.37 -3.65 0.55
N THR A 34 35.17 -4.46 -0.18
CA THR A 34 35.44 -4.76 -1.63
C THR A 34 36.22 -6.10 -1.75
N THR A 35 36.50 -6.79 -2.87
CA THR A 35 35.83 -7.18 -4.16
C THR A 35 36.90 -7.91 -5.01
N ALA A 36 36.78 -9.23 -5.32
CA ALA A 36 37.70 -9.96 -6.23
C ALA A 36 37.14 -11.32 -6.71
N THR A 37 37.53 -11.96 -7.84
CA THR A 37 38.12 -11.51 -9.13
C THR A 37 38.08 -12.66 -10.16
N SER A 38 37.60 -12.41 -11.39
CA SER A 38 37.98 -13.05 -12.69
C SER A 38 36.95 -12.60 -13.76
N THR A 39 37.20 -11.82 -14.83
CA THR A 39 38.36 -11.28 -15.58
C THR A 39 38.43 -11.82 -17.02
N SER A 40 37.68 -11.17 -17.90
CA SER A 40 38.03 -10.74 -19.27
C SER A 40 36.88 -9.81 -19.73
N ALA A 41 37.14 -8.54 -20.00
CA ALA A 41 37.41 -7.99 -21.34
C ALA A 41 36.25 -8.28 -22.33
N GLU A 42 35.51 -7.31 -22.88
CA GLU A 42 35.67 -5.83 -22.88
C GLU A 42 34.24 -5.19 -23.04
N SER A 43 33.95 -3.88 -23.17
CA SER A 43 34.77 -2.76 -23.68
C SER A 43 34.30 -1.34 -23.26
N GLU A 44 34.61 -0.34 -24.10
CA GLU A 44 34.65 1.12 -23.93
C GLU A 44 33.44 1.88 -23.33
N ILE A 45 33.72 2.57 -22.21
CA ILE A 45 33.63 4.04 -21.97
C ILE A 45 32.55 4.88 -22.70
N THR A 46 31.75 5.60 -21.91
CA THR A 46 31.64 7.09 -21.95
C THR A 46 30.96 7.61 -20.66
N THR A 47 31.42 8.74 -20.10
CA THR A 47 30.94 9.31 -18.82
C THR A 47 30.72 10.82 -18.89
N THR A 48 29.52 11.30 -18.55
CA THR A 48 29.17 12.71 -18.21
C THR A 48 27.84 12.64 -17.42
N THR A 49 27.70 12.99 -16.13
CA THR A 49 27.91 14.25 -15.36
C THR A 49 26.79 15.29 -15.58
N THR A 50 26.41 16.05 -14.53
CA THR A 50 25.54 17.27 -14.57
C THR A 50 24.01 17.01 -14.65
N THR A 51 23.05 17.77 -14.05
CA THR A 51 22.94 18.61 -12.82
C THR A 51 21.47 19.07 -12.64
N THR A 52 21.07 19.44 -11.41
CA THR A 52 19.89 20.27 -11.05
C THR A 52 18.47 19.66 -11.08
N GLU A 53 17.69 20.22 -10.15
CA GLU A 53 16.28 20.08 -9.78
C GLU A 53 15.25 19.83 -10.90
N ALA A 54 14.22 19.06 -10.55
CA ALA A 54 12.94 19.04 -11.25
C ALA A 54 11.81 19.42 -10.27
N THR A 55 11.23 20.61 -10.43
CA THR A 55 10.04 21.04 -9.69
C THR A 55 8.82 20.27 -10.19
N THR A 56 8.48 19.16 -9.53
CA THR A 56 7.34 18.32 -9.91
C THR A 56 6.00 19.00 -9.60
N VAL A 57 5.54 19.85 -10.51
CA VAL A 57 4.21 20.48 -10.45
C VAL A 57 3.15 19.39 -10.59
N LEU A 58 2.57 18.96 -9.46
CA LEU A 58 1.50 17.95 -9.46
C LEU A 58 0.19 18.58 -9.91
N THR A 59 -0.25 18.22 -11.11
CA THR A 59 -1.54 18.60 -11.68
C THR A 59 -2.68 18.24 -10.72
N VAL A 60 -3.46 19.23 -10.29
CA VAL A 60 -4.72 19.00 -9.57
C VAL A 60 -5.68 18.32 -10.55
N TYR A 61 -6.02 17.05 -10.27
CA TYR A 61 -6.83 16.25 -11.17
C TYR A 61 -8.31 16.63 -11.03
N SER A 62 -8.82 17.43 -11.95
CA SER A 62 -10.22 17.88 -12.00
C SER A 62 -10.95 17.45 -13.28
N GLY A 63 -10.43 16.43 -13.98
CA GLY A 63 -11.12 15.78 -15.09
C GLY A 63 -11.93 14.55 -14.65
N PRO A 64 -12.73 13.93 -15.55
CA PRO A 64 -13.26 12.59 -15.34
C PRO A 64 -12.11 11.60 -15.10
N LEU A 65 -12.24 10.68 -14.16
CA LEU A 65 -11.19 9.69 -13.86
C LEU A 65 -11.07 8.65 -15.01
N PRO A 66 -9.86 8.17 -15.34
CA PRO A 66 -9.65 7.30 -16.50
C PRO A 66 -10.00 5.84 -16.18
N ASP A 67 -10.78 5.20 -17.05
CA ASP A 67 -11.40 3.87 -16.85
C ASP A 67 -10.48 2.82 -16.21
N ASN A 68 -11.05 1.97 -15.35
CA ASN A 68 -10.28 1.08 -14.49
C ASN A 68 -10.07 -0.33 -15.08
N ASP A 69 -9.32 -0.42 -16.18
CA ASP A 69 -9.03 -1.67 -16.93
C ASP A 69 -8.15 -2.71 -16.20
N VAL A 70 -7.92 -2.56 -14.89
CA VAL A 70 -7.05 -3.47 -14.13
C VAL A 70 -7.78 -4.80 -13.92
N ASN A 71 -7.20 -5.88 -14.45
CA ASN A 71 -7.66 -7.24 -14.18
C ASN A 71 -7.70 -7.50 -12.66
N LYS A 72 -8.91 -7.66 -12.12
CA LYS A 72 -9.16 -7.75 -10.68
C LYS A 72 -8.71 -9.09 -10.11
N THR A 73 -7.69 -9.06 -9.26
CA THR A 73 -7.14 -10.25 -8.57
C THR A 73 -7.35 -10.22 -7.05
N TRP A 74 -8.34 -9.48 -6.56
CA TRP A 74 -8.57 -9.25 -5.13
C TRP A 74 -10.03 -9.43 -4.73
N ASP A 75 -10.23 -9.93 -3.51
CA ASP A 75 -11.55 -10.05 -2.88
C ASP A 75 -12.06 -8.68 -2.41
N GLU A 76 -13.32 -8.38 -2.73
CA GLU A 76 -14.03 -7.24 -2.18
C GLU A 76 -15.47 -7.62 -1.85
N SER A 77 -15.97 -7.14 -0.72
CA SER A 77 -17.37 -7.25 -0.31
C SER A 77 -18.06 -5.94 -0.66
N ASN A 78 -19.14 -6.00 -1.44
CA ASN A 78 -20.01 -4.85 -1.65
C ASN A 78 -20.65 -4.45 -0.31
N LEU A 79 -20.93 -3.16 -0.13
CA LEU A 79 -21.67 -2.65 1.02
C LEU A 79 -23.17 -2.80 0.76
N ASP A 80 -23.96 -3.11 1.79
CA ASP A 80 -25.42 -3.26 1.66
C ASP A 80 -26.13 -1.95 1.26
N ALA A 81 -25.47 -0.82 1.50
CA ALA A 81 -25.84 0.50 1.01
C ALA A 81 -24.58 1.32 0.69
N GLU A 82 -24.67 2.22 -0.29
CA GLU A 82 -23.59 3.16 -0.60
C GLU A 82 -23.41 4.16 0.55
N ALA A 83 -22.17 4.40 0.98
CA ALA A 83 -21.87 5.28 2.11
C ALA A 83 -21.08 6.51 1.66
N VAL A 84 -21.33 7.67 2.28
CA VAL A 84 -20.46 8.86 2.13
C VAL A 84 -19.46 8.87 3.28
N MET A 85 -18.18 9.04 2.94
CA MET A 85 -17.08 9.19 3.90
C MET A 85 -16.24 10.42 3.55
N TYR A 86 -15.52 10.95 4.54
CA TYR A 86 -14.70 12.14 4.42
C TYR A 86 -13.22 11.80 4.60
N CYS A 87 -12.36 12.42 3.79
CA CYS A 87 -10.92 12.23 3.89
C CYS A 87 -10.32 12.92 5.14
N THR A 88 -9.59 12.18 5.97
CA THR A 88 -9.09 12.61 7.30
C THR A 88 -7.59 12.91 7.36
N VAL A 89 -6.91 13.08 6.22
CA VAL A 89 -5.47 13.44 6.17
C VAL A 89 -5.17 14.80 6.83
N SER A 90 -3.90 15.06 7.12
CA SER A 90 -3.47 16.32 7.77
C SER A 90 -3.73 17.55 6.88
N ALA A 91 -3.72 18.73 7.48
CA ALA A 91 -3.82 19.97 6.71
C ALA A 91 -2.63 20.11 5.74
N GLY A 92 -2.92 20.31 4.45
CA GLY A 92 -1.91 20.36 3.38
C GLY A 92 -1.52 19.00 2.78
N GLU A 93 -2.03 17.88 3.30
CA GLU A 93 -1.82 16.54 2.76
C GLU A 93 -2.93 16.08 1.80
N PHE A 94 -2.66 15.00 1.07
CA PHE A 94 -3.58 14.43 0.07
C PHE A 94 -3.62 12.90 0.15
N LEU A 95 -4.82 12.33 0.25
CA LEU A 95 -5.06 10.90 0.09
C LEU A 95 -5.00 10.53 -1.39
N ASN A 96 -4.20 9.54 -1.76
CA ASN A 96 -4.07 9.12 -3.17
C ASN A 96 -5.19 8.15 -3.56
N VAL A 97 -5.87 8.43 -4.68
CA VAL A 97 -6.84 7.54 -5.32
C VAL A 97 -6.11 6.67 -6.35
N ARG A 98 -6.42 5.36 -6.39
CA ARG A 98 -5.67 4.37 -7.19
C ARG A 98 -6.55 3.40 -7.98
N LYS A 99 -6.01 2.81 -9.05
CA LYS A 99 -6.70 1.77 -9.84
C LYS A 99 -6.96 0.45 -9.07
N GLY A 100 -6.25 0.20 -7.97
CA GLY A 100 -6.46 -1.00 -7.15
C GLY A 100 -6.09 -0.82 -5.67
N PRO A 101 -6.46 -1.78 -4.80
CA PRO A 101 -6.35 -1.69 -3.34
C PRO A 101 -4.94 -2.00 -2.82
N ALA A 102 -3.90 -1.31 -3.32
CA ALA A 102 -2.53 -1.45 -2.84
C ALA A 102 -1.67 -0.20 -3.12
N SER A 103 -0.57 -0.06 -2.37
CA SER A 103 0.41 1.03 -2.51
C SER A 103 1.14 1.06 -3.87
N GLU A 104 1.20 -0.08 -4.56
CA GLU A 104 1.89 -0.22 -5.86
C GLU A 104 0.96 0.06 -7.05
N GLN A 105 -0.36 0.11 -6.82
CA GLN A 105 -1.35 0.30 -7.89
C GLN A 105 -1.32 1.74 -8.42
N PRO A 106 -1.44 1.97 -9.76
CA PRO A 106 -1.33 3.30 -10.35
C PRO A 106 -2.22 4.35 -9.68
N ARG A 107 -1.65 5.52 -9.38
CA ARG A 107 -2.38 6.68 -8.86
C ARG A 107 -3.14 7.35 -10.01
N VAL A 108 -4.43 7.58 -9.82
CA VAL A 108 -5.31 8.26 -10.80
C VAL A 108 -5.76 9.65 -10.34
N GLY A 109 -5.68 9.95 -9.05
CA GLY A 109 -6.15 11.20 -8.49
C GLY A 109 -5.82 11.36 -7.01
N ARG A 110 -6.38 12.40 -6.39
CA ARG A 110 -6.17 12.76 -4.99
C ARG A 110 -7.46 13.28 -4.36
N LEU A 111 -7.63 13.02 -3.07
CA LEU A 111 -8.62 13.66 -2.21
C LEU A 111 -7.89 14.59 -1.23
N SER A 112 -8.46 15.77 -1.01
CA SER A 112 -8.01 16.75 -0.01
C SER A 112 -8.65 16.47 1.35
N ARG A 113 -8.06 16.94 2.46
CA ARG A 113 -8.69 16.90 3.78
C ARG A 113 -10.12 17.44 3.74
N GLY A 114 -11.06 16.71 4.34
CA GLY A 114 -12.49 17.07 4.38
C GLY A 114 -13.27 16.77 3.10
N GLN A 115 -12.61 16.39 2.00
CA GLN A 115 -13.30 16.04 0.76
C GLN A 115 -14.14 14.76 0.96
N ALA A 116 -15.42 14.84 0.59
CA ALA A 116 -16.34 13.72 0.62
C ALA A 116 -16.08 12.77 -0.56
N VAL A 117 -16.26 11.47 -0.33
CA VAL A 117 -16.19 10.40 -1.34
C VAL A 117 -17.32 9.40 -1.07
N LYS A 118 -17.99 8.93 -2.12
CA LYS A 118 -18.99 7.87 -2.01
C LYS A 118 -18.32 6.52 -2.21
N VAL A 119 -18.55 5.56 -1.31
CA VAL A 119 -17.97 4.22 -1.33
C VAL A 119 -19.05 3.15 -1.44
N VAL A 120 -18.74 2.08 -2.18
CA VAL A 120 -19.70 1.03 -2.60
C VAL A 120 -19.25 -0.40 -2.25
N ALA A 121 -17.96 -0.61 -2.01
CA ALA A 121 -17.41 -1.90 -1.58
C ALA A 121 -16.19 -1.69 -0.67
N LYS A 122 -15.80 -2.73 0.05
CA LYS A 122 -14.61 -2.78 0.91
C LYS A 122 -13.81 -4.06 0.64
N THR A 123 -12.49 -3.96 0.61
CA THR A 123 -11.58 -5.09 0.49
C THR A 123 -11.16 -5.62 1.87
N SER A 124 -10.76 -6.90 1.92
CA SER A 124 -10.25 -7.53 3.15
C SER A 124 -9.02 -6.83 3.74
N ASN A 125 -8.18 -6.22 2.88
CA ASN A 125 -7.00 -5.44 3.27
C ASN A 125 -7.29 -3.95 3.57
N GLY A 126 -8.55 -3.57 3.81
CA GLY A 126 -8.91 -2.27 4.40
C GLY A 126 -9.07 -1.10 3.42
N TRP A 127 -9.06 -1.33 2.11
CA TRP A 127 -9.36 -0.31 1.11
C TRP A 127 -10.87 -0.23 0.85
N TYR A 128 -11.36 0.95 0.49
CA TYR A 128 -12.72 1.14 0.00
C TYR A 128 -12.71 1.42 -1.50
N LYS A 129 -13.67 0.81 -2.19
CA LYS A 129 -14.00 1.09 -3.59
C LYS A 129 -14.94 2.28 -3.64
N THR A 130 -14.53 3.31 -4.34
CA THR A 130 -15.34 4.50 -4.69
C THR A 130 -16.46 4.11 -5.67
N PHE A 131 -17.51 4.93 -5.72
CA PHE A 131 -18.58 4.79 -6.73
C PHE A 131 -18.03 4.80 -8.16
N ASP A 132 -16.98 5.60 -8.40
CA ASP A 132 -16.28 5.73 -9.68
C ASP A 132 -15.37 4.52 -10.02
N GLY A 133 -15.34 3.48 -9.18
CA GLY A 133 -14.63 2.23 -9.44
C GLY A 133 -13.15 2.18 -9.04
N PHE A 134 -12.62 3.26 -8.47
CA PHE A 134 -11.23 3.36 -7.96
C PHE A 134 -11.16 3.08 -6.46
N TYR A 135 -9.95 2.93 -5.92
CA TYR A 135 -9.69 2.51 -4.54
C TYR A 135 -8.95 3.57 -3.74
N VAL A 136 -9.33 3.69 -2.46
CA VAL A 136 -8.74 4.58 -1.44
C VAL A 136 -8.53 3.81 -0.13
N SER A 137 -7.47 4.12 0.62
CA SER A 137 -7.23 3.48 1.93
C SER A 137 -8.27 3.93 2.95
N GLY A 138 -8.90 2.97 3.63
CA GLY A 138 -9.88 3.23 4.68
C GLY A 138 -9.31 3.78 5.98
N GLU A 139 -7.98 3.76 6.15
CA GLU A 139 -7.28 4.38 7.28
C GLU A 139 -7.48 5.91 7.32
N TYR A 140 -7.63 6.53 6.15
CA TYR A 140 -7.76 7.98 5.97
C TYR A 140 -9.20 8.39 5.59
N LEU A 141 -10.20 7.58 6.00
CA LEU A 141 -11.62 7.84 5.81
C LEU A 141 -12.39 7.79 7.14
N SER A 142 -13.39 8.66 7.28
CA SER A 142 -14.30 8.72 8.43
C SER A 142 -15.74 8.99 7.99
N THR A 143 -16.72 8.54 8.78
CA THR A 143 -18.13 8.95 8.59
C THR A 143 -18.38 10.41 8.93
N ASN A 144 -17.48 11.02 9.71
CA ASN A 144 -17.56 12.39 10.19
C ASN A 144 -16.51 13.24 9.48
N SER A 145 -16.89 14.44 9.03
CA SER A 145 -15.95 15.41 8.46
C SER A 145 -14.95 15.90 9.52
N PRO A 146 -13.65 16.02 9.17
CA PRO A 146 -12.67 16.66 10.04
C PRO A 146 -12.90 18.18 10.07
N THR A 147 -13.01 18.75 11.27
CA THR A 147 -13.07 20.20 11.54
C THR A 147 -11.75 20.90 11.29
#